data_AF-A0A1E3K0H1-F1
#
_entry.id   AF-A0A1E3K0H1-F1
#
_cell.length_a   1.000
_cell.length_b   1.000
_cell.length_c   1.000
_cell.angle_alpha   90.00
_cell.angle_beta   90.00
_cell.angle_gamma   90.00
#
_symmetry.space_group_name_H-M   'P 1'
#
loop_
_entity.id
_entity.type
_entity.pdbx_description
1 polymer ?
#
loop_
_entity_poly.entity_id
_entity_poly.type
_entity_poly.pdbx_seq_one_letter_code
_entity_poly.pdbx_strand_id
1 'polypeptide(L)'
;VYRPQTDGISEQSNKTVTQVLRAWTDDQGRNWSDHLQQVAFAMNNTVRCSTNFTPAELVFGNRPTLTPLILAHTNSTAAAGFHPTKEEWKIAV
;
A
#
# COMPACT_ATOMS: atom_id res chain seq x y z
N VAL A 1 16.12 17.26 -22.43
CA VAL A 1 17.22 16.27 -22.30
C VAL A 1 16.74 15.16 -21.39
N TYR A 2 16.35 14.02 -21.94
CA TYR A 2 15.93 12.84 -21.19
C TYR A 2 17.19 12.12 -20.70
N ARG A 3 17.41 12.07 -19.38
CA ARG A 3 18.49 11.31 -18.75
C ARG A 3 17.87 10.14 -18.01
N PRO A 4 17.80 8.94 -18.63
CA PRO A 4 17.47 7.72 -17.91
C PRO A 4 18.71 7.31 -17.13
N GLN A 5 19.06 8.09 -16.11
CA GLN A 5 20.04 7.65 -15.13
C GLN A 5 19.25 6.77 -14.16
N THR A 6 19.44 5.47 -14.35
CA THR A 6 18.63 4.38 -13.83
C THR A 6 18.53 4.41 -12.31
N ASP A 7 17.54 5.11 -11.78
CA ASP A 7 17.12 4.91 -10.40
C ASP A 7 16.22 3.68 -10.37
N GLY A 8 16.86 2.51 -10.50
CA GLY A 8 16.18 1.21 -10.58
C GLY A 8 15.33 0.92 -9.34
N ILE A 9 15.63 1.54 -8.20
CA ILE A 9 14.83 1.42 -6.98
C ILE A 9 13.51 2.19 -7.16
N SER A 10 13.58 3.43 -7.65
CA SER A 10 12.37 4.21 -7.96
C SER A 10 11.56 3.59 -9.10
N GLU A 11 12.21 3.07 -10.15
CA GLU A 11 11.55 2.42 -11.28
C GLU A 11 10.83 1.15 -10.84
N GLN A 12 11.47 0.34 -9.98
CA GLN A 12 10.84 -0.85 -9.41
C GLN A 12 9.64 -0.47 -8.53
N SER A 13 9.75 0.61 -7.74
CA SER A 13 8.65 1.12 -6.93
C SER A 13 7.47 1.59 -7.81
N ASN A 14 7.75 2.37 -8.85
CA ASN A 14 6.74 2.88 -9.78
C ASN A 14 6.05 1.74 -10.55
N LYS A 15 6.79 0.69 -10.92
CA LYS A 15 6.22 -0.51 -11.54
C LYS A 15 5.26 -1.23 -10.60
N THR A 16 5.63 -1.39 -9.33
CA THR A 16 4.74 -1.99 -8.31
C THR A 16 3.48 -1.16 -8.12
N VAL A 17 3.57 0.18 -8.00
CA VAL A 17 2.40 1.08 -7.90
C VAL A 17 1.46 0.85 -9.08
N THR A 18 2.00 0.83 -10.29
CA THR A 18 1.22 0.66 -11.52
C THR A 18 0.52 -0.69 -11.54
N GLN A 19 1.18 -1.76 -11.10
CA GLN A 19 0.61 -3.09 -11.04
C GLN A 19 -0.54 -3.19 -10.02
N VAL A 20 -0.38 -2.59 -8.84
CA VAL A 20 -1.44 -2.56 -7.83
C VAL A 20 -2.62 -1.70 -8.31
N LEU A 21 -2.36 -0.52 -8.88
CA LEU A 21 -3.43 0.33 -9.41
C LEU A 21 -4.23 -0.37 -10.52
N ARG A 22 -3.57 -1.11 -11.42
CA ARG A 22 -4.25 -1.90 -12.46
C ARG A 22 -5.17 -2.98 -11.90
N ALA A 23 -4.84 -3.55 -10.74
CA ALA A 23 -5.69 -4.55 -10.09
C ALA A 23 -6.91 -3.93 -9.40
N TRP A 24 -6.88 -2.63 -9.09
CA TRP A 24 -7.93 -1.93 -8.33
C TRP A 24 -8.79 -0.99 -9.18
N THR A 25 -8.29 -0.58 -10.33
CA THR A 25 -8.99 0.31 -11.27
C THR A 25 -9.92 -0.50 -12.18
N ASP A 26 -11.01 0.11 -12.65
CA ASP A 26 -11.88 -0.49 -13.66
C ASP A 26 -11.12 -0.80 -14.96
N ASP A 27 -11.67 -1.67 -15.80
CA ASP A 27 -11.08 -2.05 -17.10
C ASP A 27 -10.81 -0.84 -18.03
N GLN A 28 -11.43 0.30 -17.73
CA GLN A 28 -11.30 1.56 -18.48
C GLN A 28 -10.33 2.56 -17.84
N GLY A 29 -9.74 2.24 -16.69
CA GLY A 29 -8.74 3.09 -16.06
C GLY A 29 -9.29 4.38 -15.43
N ARG A 30 -10.59 4.53 -15.20
CA ARG A 30 -11.23 5.84 -14.93
C ARG A 30 -11.28 6.23 -13.46
N ASN A 31 -11.26 5.26 -12.54
CA ASN A 31 -11.33 5.47 -11.09
C ASN A 31 -9.98 5.34 -10.38
N TRP A 32 -8.86 5.39 -11.11
CA TRP A 32 -7.52 5.22 -10.55
C TRP A 32 -7.20 6.26 -9.46
N SER A 33 -7.70 7.48 -9.62
CA SER A 33 -7.50 8.58 -8.67
C SER A 33 -8.15 8.30 -7.32
N ASP A 34 -9.30 7.64 -7.33
CA ASP A 34 -10.08 7.33 -6.14
C ASP A 34 -9.39 6.24 -5.31
N HIS A 35 -8.68 5.33 -5.98
CA HIS A 35 -7.91 4.26 -5.36
C HIS A 35 -6.50 4.65 -4.96
N LEU A 36 -5.99 5.79 -5.45
CA LEU A 36 -4.60 6.20 -5.25
C LEU A 36 -4.22 6.30 -3.77
N GLN A 37 -5.10 6.88 -2.95
CA GLN A 37 -4.87 7.01 -1.51
C GLN A 37 -4.82 5.64 -0.82
N GLN A 38 -5.70 4.72 -1.21
CA GLN A 38 -5.76 3.37 -0.65
C GLN A 38 -4.52 2.55 -1.02
N VAL A 39 -4.10 2.62 -2.28
CA VAL A 39 -2.88 1.96 -2.77
C VAL A 39 -1.64 2.53 -2.10
N ALA A 40 -1.51 3.85 -2.02
CA ALA A 40 -0.40 4.49 -1.34
C ALA A 40 -0.33 4.08 0.15
N PHE A 41 -1.47 4.06 0.84
CA PHE A 41 -1.56 3.60 2.22
C PHE A 41 -1.14 2.14 2.36
N ALA A 42 -1.66 1.25 1.51
CA ALA A 42 -1.34 -0.17 1.54
C ALA A 42 0.17 -0.39 1.33
N MET A 43 0.74 0.18 0.28
CA MET A 43 2.17 0.01 -0.01
C MET A 43 3.07 0.57 1.10
N ASN A 44 2.70 1.70 1.71
CA ASN A 44 3.48 2.30 2.80
C ASN A 44 3.38 1.49 4.10
N ASN A 45 2.37 0.64 4.26
CA ASN A 45 2.16 -0.22 5.42
C ASN A 45 2.51 -1.71 5.21
N THR A 46 2.82 -2.12 3.99
CA THR A 46 3.27 -3.49 3.69
C THR A 46 4.75 -3.65 4.07
N VAL A 47 5.07 -4.73 4.78
CA VAL A 47 6.44 -5.07 5.15
C VAL A 47 7.22 -5.45 3.91
N ARG A 48 8.40 -4.86 3.70
CA ARG A 48 9.25 -5.18 2.56
C ARG A 48 10.23 -6.27 2.94
N CYS A 49 10.32 -7.34 2.15
CA CYS A 49 11.20 -8.49 2.44
C CYS A 49 12.68 -8.12 2.59
N SER A 50 13.14 -7.08 1.89
CA SER A 50 14.53 -6.63 1.94
C SER A 50 14.90 -5.91 3.25
N THR A 51 13.93 -5.30 3.92
CA THR A 51 14.17 -4.50 5.14
C THR A 51 13.50 -5.11 6.37
N ASN A 52 12.51 -6.01 6.20
CA ASN A 52 11.61 -6.50 7.25
C ASN A 52 10.81 -5.40 7.98
N PHE A 53 10.84 -4.18 7.46
CA PHE A 53 10.08 -3.03 7.93
C PHE A 53 9.16 -2.52 6.84
N THR A 54 8.11 -1.81 7.24
CA THR A 54 7.30 -1.02 6.32
C THR A 54 8.01 0.27 5.93
N PRO A 55 7.79 0.80 4.72
CA PRO A 55 8.30 2.12 4.34
C PRO A 55 7.89 3.22 5.33
N ALA A 56 6.66 3.19 5.83
CA ALA A 56 6.19 4.18 6.80
C ALA A 56 6.93 4.10 8.14
N GLU A 57 7.27 2.90 8.64
CA GLU A 57 8.10 2.77 9.84
C GLU A 57 9.51 3.32 9.62
N LEU A 58 10.10 3.09 8.45
CA LEU A 58 11.44 3.59 8.15
C LEU A 58 11.49 5.12 8.05
N VAL A 59 10.42 5.74 7.55
CA VAL A 59 10.35 7.20 7.37
C VAL A 59 9.87 7.92 8.63
N PHE A 60 8.83 7.40 9.29
CA PHE A 60 8.15 8.08 10.41
C PHE A 60 8.41 7.46 11.78
N GLY A 61 9.09 6.31 11.85
CA GLY A 61 9.32 5.58 13.09
C GLY A 61 8.06 4.89 13.66
N ASN A 62 6.92 4.94 12.97
CA ASN A 62 5.67 4.32 13.39
C ASN A 62 4.83 3.89 12.17
N ARG A 63 3.94 2.92 12.37
CA ARG A 63 2.96 2.47 11.37
C ARG A 63 1.72 3.35 11.42
N PRO A 64 1.32 4.00 10.32
CA PRO A 64 0.08 4.75 10.28
C PRO A 64 -1.10 3.79 10.41
N THR A 65 -1.89 4.00 11.46
CA THR A 65 -3.09 3.20 11.75
C THR A 65 -4.31 3.86 11.11
N LEU A 66 -5.20 3.08 10.50
CA LEU A 66 -6.47 3.60 9.96
C LEU A 66 -7.43 4.05 11.07
N THR A 67 -7.21 3.59 12.29
CA THR A 67 -7.98 3.95 13.47
C THR A 67 -7.42 5.24 14.06
N PRO A 68 -8.23 6.31 14.24
CA PRO A 68 -7.77 7.46 14.99
C PRO A 68 -7.43 7.01 16.42
N LEU A 69 -6.26 7.43 16.92
CA LEU A 69 -5.76 7.06 18.26
C LEU A 69 -6.76 7.38 19.40
N ILE A 70 -7.72 8.26 19.13
CA ILE A 70 -8.81 8.65 20.05
C ILE A 70 -9.83 7.51 20.27
N LEU A 71 -9.96 6.53 19.37
CA LEU A 71 -10.94 5.44 19.52
C LEU A 71 -10.43 4.21 20.28
N ALA A 72 -9.19 4.24 20.80
CA ALA A 72 -8.59 3.09 21.49
C ALA A 72 -9.20 2.78 22.87
N HIS A 73 -10.14 3.60 23.37
CA HIS A 73 -10.77 3.43 24.67
C HIS A 73 -12.24 3.01 24.63
N THR A 74 -12.80 2.61 23.48
CA THR A 74 -14.19 2.09 23.45
C THR A 74 -14.19 0.62 23.09
N ASN A 75 -14.55 -0.18 24.09
CA ASN A 75 -14.60 -1.62 24.10
C ASN A 75 -15.28 -2.20 22.85
N SER A 76 -14.54 -3.09 22.18
CA SER A 76 -14.99 -4.18 21.31
C SER A 76 -16.50 -4.25 21.06
N THR A 77 -16.95 -3.96 19.83
CA THR A 77 -17.81 -4.86 19.04
C THR A 77 -17.77 -4.44 17.56
N ALA A 78 -17.46 -5.40 16.68
CA ALA A 78 -17.70 -5.38 15.24
C ALA A 78 -17.01 -4.28 14.38
N ALA A 79 -15.69 -4.42 14.16
CA ALA A 79 -15.10 -3.98 12.89
C ALA A 79 -14.95 -5.23 12.00
N ALA A 80 -15.91 -5.45 11.10
CA ALA A 80 -15.74 -6.37 9.99
C ALA A 80 -14.60 -5.83 9.11
N GLY A 81 -13.38 -6.22 9.46
CA GLY A 81 -12.17 -5.80 8.77
C GLY A 81 -12.14 -6.42 7.38
N PHE A 82 -11.93 -5.57 6.37
CA PHE A 82 -11.39 -5.98 5.09
C PHE A 82 -9.99 -6.56 5.35
N HIS A 83 -9.94 -7.88 5.58
CA HIS A 83 -8.72 -8.64 5.77
C HIS A 83 -8.49 -9.47 4.50
N PRO A 84 -7.78 -8.94 3.49
CA PRO A 84 -7.41 -9.73 2.32
C PRO A 84 -6.58 -10.93 2.81
N THR A 85 -7.10 -12.14 2.57
CA THR A 85 -6.51 -13.38 3.09
C THR A 85 -5.21 -13.72 2.36
N LYS A 86 -4.38 -14.55 3.01
CA LYS A 86 -3.01 -14.90 2.60
C LYS A 86 -2.92 -15.49 1.18
N GLU A 87 -4.05 -15.98 0.66
CA GLU A 87 -4.21 -16.55 -0.68
C GLU A 87 -4.25 -15.49 -1.78
N GLU A 88 -4.78 -14.28 -1.53
CA GLU A 88 -4.87 -13.21 -2.54
C GLU A 88 -3.51 -12.62 -2.87
N TRP A 89 -2.59 -12.62 -1.91
CA TRP A 89 -1.21 -12.14 -2.08
C TRP A 89 -0.32 -13.08 -2.90
N LYS A 90 -0.75 -14.33 -3.14
CA LYS A 90 0.03 -15.29 -3.94
C LYS A 90 -0.13 -15.10 -5.45
N ILE A 91 -1.10 -14.30 -5.90
CA ILE A 91 -1.36 -14.07 -7.34
C ILE A 91 -0.50 -12.91 -7.88
N ALA A 92 0.19 -12.16 -7.01
CA ALA A 92 0.95 -10.96 -7.37
C ALA A 92 2.49 -11.16 -7.46
N VAL A 93 2.98 -12.41 -7.48
CA VAL A 93 4.41 -12.76 -7.65
C VAL A 93 4.63 -13.51 -8.95
#